data_AF-A0A840MP05-F1
#
_entry.id   AF-A0A840MP05-F1
#
_cell.length_a   1.000
_cell.length_b   1.000
_cell.length_c   1.000
_cell.angle_alpha   90.00
_cell.angle_beta   90.00
_cell.angle_gamma   90.00
#
_symmetry.space_group_name_H-M   'P 1'
#
loop_
_entity.id
_entity.type
_entity.pdbx_description
1 polymer ?
#
loop_
_entity_poly.entity_id
_entity_poly.type
_entity_poly.pdbx_seq_one_letter_code
_entity_poly.pdbx_strand_id
1 'polypeptide(L)'
;MKKWLHRRLPTPEKIMAQQWLGPARPYLARPELWYINRKGMALGLAVGLFIGFAIPIAQIALASLAAIWFRHNLPVAAAATLITNPFTVPPIYFSAYQLGGWMLPDLKMYEHWLANLGAPFVVGLLTIAIVSSLLGYFGLHAAWKGSVVLRWRARQRNKQASCETM
;
A
#
# COMPACT_ATOMS: atom_id res chain seq x y z
N MET A 1 9.98 -20.25 7.06
CA MET A 1 9.14 -19.03 7.17
C MET A 1 8.17 -18.79 5.99
N LYS A 2 8.26 -19.52 4.86
CA LYS A 2 7.38 -19.35 3.67
C LYS A 2 5.93 -19.88 3.83
N LYS A 3 5.68 -20.80 4.77
CA LYS A 3 4.42 -21.58 4.87
C LYS A 3 3.24 -20.84 5.55
N TRP A 4 3.50 -19.83 6.38
CA TRP A 4 2.43 -19.11 7.10
C TRP A 4 1.73 -18.08 6.21
N LEU A 5 2.50 -17.38 5.36
CA LEU A 5 1.97 -16.37 4.44
C LEU A 5 1.03 -16.98 3.37
N HIS A 6 1.32 -18.19 2.88
CA HIS A 6 0.46 -18.90 1.94
C HIS A 6 -0.86 -19.41 2.53
N ARG A 7 -1.00 -19.53 3.86
CA ARG A 7 -2.25 -20.01 4.49
C ARG A 7 -3.27 -18.90 4.75
N ARG A 8 -2.83 -17.64 4.82
CA ARG A 8 -3.69 -16.47 5.09
C ARG A 8 -4.03 -15.67 3.84
N LEU A 9 -3.29 -15.86 2.74
CA LEU A 9 -3.62 -15.23 1.46
C LEU A 9 -4.68 -16.07 0.73
N PRO A 10 -5.90 -15.54 0.51
CA PRO A 10 -6.87 -16.22 -0.33
C PRO A 10 -6.28 -16.41 -1.73
N THR A 11 -6.14 -17.67 -2.15
CA THR A 11 -5.63 -18.05 -3.47
C THR A 11 -6.49 -17.39 -4.55
N PRO A 12 -5.91 -16.88 -5.65
CA PRO A 12 -6.67 -16.29 -6.77
C PRO A 12 -7.89 -17.13 -7.16
N GLU A 13 -7.73 -18.46 -7.21
CA GLU A 13 -8.78 -19.44 -7.51
C GLU A 13 -9.98 -19.36 -6.55
N LYS A 14 -9.76 -19.12 -5.25
CA LYS A 14 -10.84 -18.97 -4.26
C LYS A 14 -11.57 -17.63 -4.38
N ILE A 15 -10.86 -16.57 -4.76
CA ILE A 15 -11.45 -15.25 -5.01
C ILE A 15 -12.29 -15.32 -6.28
N MET A 16 -11.76 -15.93 -7.34
CA MET A 16 -12.47 -16.11 -8.62
C MET A 16 -13.64 -17.11 -8.54
N ALA A 17 -13.80 -17.86 -7.44
CA ALA A 17 -14.92 -18.76 -7.22
C ALA A 17 -16.21 -18.06 -6.73
N GLN A 18 -16.14 -16.79 -6.29
CA GLN A 18 -17.32 -16.10 -5.77
C GLN A 18 -18.20 -15.49 -6.87
N GLN A 19 -19.52 -15.72 -6.81
CA GLN A 19 -20.47 -15.33 -7.85
C GLN A 19 -20.57 -13.80 -8.07
N TRP A 20 -20.39 -12.99 -7.03
CA TRP A 20 -20.47 -11.52 -7.12
C TRP A 20 -19.29 -10.88 -7.88
N LEU A 21 -18.22 -11.64 -8.15
CA LEU A 21 -17.06 -11.18 -8.94
C LEU A 21 -17.23 -11.43 -10.45
N GLY A 22 -18.42 -11.86 -10.90
CA GLY A 22 -18.76 -12.12 -12.30
C GLY A 22 -18.22 -11.09 -13.31
N PRO A 23 -18.49 -9.77 -13.17
CA PRO A 23 -18.03 -8.77 -14.13
C PRO A 23 -16.51 -8.49 -14.05
N ALA A 24 -15.89 -8.70 -12.88
CA ALA A 24 -14.46 -8.50 -12.68
C ALA A 24 -13.61 -9.72 -13.08
N ARG A 25 -14.23 -10.90 -13.25
CA ARG A 25 -13.58 -12.19 -13.52
C ARG A 25 -12.61 -12.18 -14.72
N PRO A 26 -12.95 -11.61 -15.89
CA PRO A 26 -12.04 -11.55 -17.04
C PRO A 26 -10.80 -10.69 -16.79
N TYR A 27 -10.94 -9.66 -15.96
CA TYR A 27 -9.84 -8.77 -15.60
C TYR A 27 -8.95 -9.40 -14.54
N LEU A 28 -9.53 -10.07 -13.54
CA LEU A 28 -8.82 -10.81 -12.50
C LEU A 28 -8.09 -12.05 -13.03
N ALA A 29 -8.48 -12.59 -14.18
CA ALA A 29 -7.84 -13.74 -14.82
C ALA A 29 -6.43 -13.44 -15.38
N ARG A 30 -6.04 -12.16 -15.49
CA ARG A 30 -4.75 -11.82 -16.09
C ARG A 30 -3.61 -12.13 -15.12
N PRO A 31 -2.62 -12.95 -15.51
CA PRO A 31 -1.54 -13.35 -14.60
C PRO A 31 -0.69 -12.17 -14.11
N GLU A 32 -0.59 -11.11 -14.91
CA GLU A 32 0.18 -9.89 -14.63
C GLU A 32 -0.22 -9.20 -13.31
N LEU A 33 -1.49 -9.31 -12.89
CA LEU A 33 -1.97 -8.71 -11.64
C LEU A 33 -1.52 -9.48 -10.39
N TRP A 34 -1.18 -10.77 -10.54
CA TRP A 34 -0.84 -11.67 -9.45
C TRP A 34 0.66 -11.88 -9.31
N TYR A 35 1.40 -11.82 -10.41
CA TYR A 35 2.86 -11.97 -10.39
C TYR A 35 3.55 -10.78 -9.73
N ILE A 36 4.62 -11.10 -8.99
CA ILE A 36 5.43 -10.11 -8.28
C ILE A 36 6.45 -9.51 -9.26
N ASN A 37 6.07 -8.42 -9.92
CA ASN A 37 7.01 -7.56 -10.65
C ASN A 37 7.40 -6.36 -9.78
N ARG A 38 8.67 -5.94 -9.80
CA ARG A 38 9.18 -4.83 -8.97
C ARG A 38 8.38 -3.53 -9.17
N LYS A 39 8.19 -3.14 -10.43
CA LYS A 39 7.47 -1.92 -10.79
C LYS A 39 5.98 -2.03 -10.42
N GLY A 40 5.35 -3.17 -10.74
CA GLY A 40 3.93 -3.40 -10.45
C GLY A 40 3.61 -3.50 -8.96
N MET A 41 4.52 -4.06 -8.15
CA MET A 41 4.35 -4.11 -6.69
C MET A 41 4.57 -2.74 -6.04
N ALA A 42 5.55 -1.95 -6.50
CA ALA A 42 5.80 -0.61 -5.99
C ALA A 42 4.61 0.32 -6.27
N LEU A 43 4.11 0.30 -7.51
CA LEU A 43 2.93 1.07 -7.90
C LEU A 43 1.67 0.59 -7.17
N GLY A 44 1.47 -0.72 -7.04
CA GLY A 44 0.33 -1.27 -6.32
C GLY A 44 0.31 -0.83 -4.85
N LEU A 45 1.47 -0.87 -4.18
CA LEU A 45 1.61 -0.41 -2.81
C LEU A 45 1.31 1.10 -2.70
N ALA A 46 1.88 1.92 -3.58
CA ALA A 46 1.69 3.36 -3.59
C ALA A 46 0.22 3.75 -3.79
N VAL A 47 -0.43 3.18 -4.80
CA VAL A 47 -1.86 3.43 -5.10
C VAL A 47 -2.76 2.94 -3.97
N GLY A 48 -2.49 1.75 -3.42
CA GLY A 48 -3.30 1.20 -2.33
C GLY A 48 -3.15 1.99 -1.02
N LEU A 49 -1.95 2.49 -0.70
CA LEU A 49 -1.75 3.39 0.43
C LEU A 49 -2.46 4.73 0.21
N PHE A 50 -2.31 5.31 -0.98
CA PHE A 50 -2.98 6.58 -1.32
C PHE A 50 -4.50 6.46 -1.16
N ILE A 51 -5.12 5.47 -1.80
CA ILE A 51 -6.57 5.25 -1.72
C ILE A 51 -6.99 4.87 -0.30
N GLY A 52 -6.22 4.03 0.38
CA GLY A 52 -6.56 3.56 1.72
C GLY A 52 -6.58 4.66 2.76
N PHE A 53 -5.73 5.68 2.62
CA PHE A 53 -5.78 6.86 3.48
C PHE A 53 -6.77 7.91 3.00
N ALA A 54 -6.85 8.17 1.69
CA ALA A 54 -7.66 9.26 1.15
C ALA A 54 -9.17 8.97 1.20
N ILE A 55 -9.58 7.71 1.09
CA ILE A 55 -10.98 7.34 0.88
C ILE A 55 -11.39 6.27 1.90
N PRO A 56 -12.25 6.57 2.89
CA PRO A 56 -12.62 5.60 3.92
C PRO A 56 -13.62 4.53 3.43
N ILE A 57 -14.48 4.86 2.45
CA ILE A 57 -15.54 3.98 1.95
C ILE A 57 -15.16 3.42 0.59
N ALA A 58 -15.38 2.12 0.36
CA ALA A 58 -15.09 1.43 -0.90
C ALA A 58 -13.60 1.44 -1.33
N GLN A 59 -12.66 1.71 -0.42
CA GLN A 59 -11.22 1.76 -0.69
C GLN A 59 -10.66 0.52 -1.38
N ILE A 60 -11.05 -0.69 -0.95
CA ILE A 60 -10.57 -1.95 -1.58
C ILE A 60 -11.07 -2.03 -3.02
N ALA A 61 -12.34 -1.68 -3.27
CA ALA A 61 -12.92 -1.71 -4.61
C ALA A 61 -12.22 -0.70 -5.52
N LEU A 62 -12.04 0.54 -5.06
CA LEU A 62 -11.37 1.57 -5.85
C LEU A 62 -9.89 1.26 -6.09
N ALA A 63 -9.17 0.75 -5.08
CA ALA A 63 -7.79 0.32 -5.23
C ALA A 63 -7.65 -0.87 -6.19
N SER A 64 -8.62 -1.80 -6.17
CA SER A 64 -8.67 -2.92 -7.10
C SER A 64 -8.97 -2.46 -8.53
N LEU A 65 -9.88 -1.50 -8.71
CA LEU A 65 -10.16 -0.89 -10.01
C LEU A 65 -8.95 -0.15 -10.57
N ALA A 66 -8.29 0.66 -9.73
CA ALA A 66 -7.05 1.31 -10.10
C ALA A 66 -5.96 0.28 -10.46
N ALA A 67 -5.88 -0.84 -9.74
CA ALA A 67 -4.96 -1.94 -10.07
C ALA A 67 -5.21 -2.58 -11.42
N ILE A 68 -6.49 -2.79 -11.75
CA ILE A 68 -6.88 -3.31 -13.05
C ILE A 68 -6.57 -2.29 -14.15
N TRP A 69 -6.88 -1.02 -13.94
CA TRP A 69 -6.68 0.05 -14.91
C TRP A 69 -5.20 0.28 -15.23
N PHE A 70 -4.38 0.43 -14.19
CA PHE A 70 -2.94 0.66 -14.31
C PHE A 70 -2.11 -0.63 -14.44
N ARG A 71 -2.76 -1.80 -14.47
CA ARG A 71 -2.15 -3.14 -14.59
C ARG A 71 -1.02 -3.38 -13.56
N HIS A 72 -1.25 -2.99 -12.31
CA HIS A 72 -0.30 -3.20 -11.21
C HIS A 72 -0.70 -4.38 -10.32
N ASN A 73 0.12 -4.72 -9.33
CA ASN A 73 -0.12 -5.90 -8.51
C ASN A 73 -1.38 -5.69 -7.62
N LEU A 74 -2.43 -6.45 -7.91
CA LEU A 74 -3.74 -6.30 -7.28
C LEU A 74 -3.76 -6.75 -5.81
N PRO A 75 -3.18 -7.91 -5.45
CA PRO A 75 -3.07 -8.30 -4.04
C PRO A 75 -2.36 -7.27 -3.18
N VAL A 76 -1.29 -6.66 -3.69
CA VAL A 76 -0.52 -5.65 -2.95
C VAL A 76 -1.32 -4.36 -2.81
N ALA A 77 -2.02 -3.92 -3.86
CA ALA A 77 -2.89 -2.75 -3.79
C ALA A 77 -4.03 -2.93 -2.78
N ALA A 78 -4.72 -4.08 -2.81
CA ALA A 78 -5.77 -4.40 -1.85
C ALA A 78 -5.21 -4.51 -0.42
N ALA A 79 -4.08 -5.19 -0.22
CA ALA A 79 -3.46 -5.32 1.09
C ALA A 79 -3.01 -3.97 1.67
N ALA A 80 -2.53 -3.06 0.83
CA ALA A 80 -2.13 -1.72 1.26
C ALA A 80 -3.30 -0.90 1.82
N THR A 81 -4.53 -1.10 1.33
CA THR A 81 -5.72 -0.45 1.90
C THR A 81 -6.06 -0.95 3.31
N LEU A 82 -5.63 -2.16 3.69
CA LEU A 82 -5.85 -2.71 5.04
C LEU A 82 -5.04 -2.00 6.12
N ILE A 83 -4.18 -1.06 5.75
CA ILE A 83 -3.50 -0.19 6.71
C ILE A 83 -4.48 0.65 7.53
N THR A 84 -5.66 0.94 6.97
CA THR A 84 -6.75 1.70 7.58
C THR A 84 -7.71 0.73 8.28
N ASN A 85 -7.30 0.22 9.45
CA ASN A 85 -8.10 -0.68 10.28
C ASN A 85 -8.61 0.05 11.54
N PRO A 86 -9.63 -0.48 12.26
CA PRO A 86 -10.23 0.21 13.42
C PRO A 86 -9.24 0.61 14.52
N PHE A 87 -8.08 -0.06 14.59
CA PHE A 87 -7.05 0.23 15.57
C PHE A 87 -6.06 1.30 15.08
N THR A 88 -5.76 1.36 13.78
CA THR A 88 -4.85 2.36 13.19
C THR A 88 -5.57 3.65 12.81
N VAL A 89 -6.85 3.61 12.49
CA VAL A 89 -7.65 4.79 12.10
C VAL A 89 -7.59 5.90 13.15
N PRO A 90 -7.84 5.65 14.46
CA PRO A 90 -7.80 6.71 15.46
C PRO A 90 -6.48 7.50 15.50
N PRO A 91 -5.29 6.84 15.62
CA PRO A 91 -4.03 7.59 15.64
C PRO A 91 -3.72 8.28 14.30
N ILE A 92 -4.09 7.67 13.16
CA ILE A 92 -3.89 8.31 11.84
C ILE A 92 -4.72 9.60 11.74
N TYR A 93 -6.00 9.53 12.11
CA TYR A 93 -6.93 10.64 11.95
C TYR A 93 -6.61 11.79 12.91
N PHE A 94 -6.19 11.45 14.13
CA PHE A 94 -5.68 12.43 15.08
C PHE A 94 -4.42 13.13 14.57
N SER A 95 -3.50 12.38 13.96
CA SER A 95 -2.28 12.94 13.34
C SER A 95 -2.61 13.81 12.13
N ALA A 96 -3.56 13.39 11.30
CA ALA A 96 -4.04 14.15 10.15
C ALA A 96 -4.60 15.51 10.58
N TYR A 97 -5.46 15.53 11.60
CA TYR A 97 -6.05 16.76 12.12
C TYR A 97 -4.98 17.73 12.65
N GLN A 98 -4.01 17.24 13.41
CA GLN A 98 -2.90 18.06 13.90
C GLN A 98 -2.04 18.62 12.77
N LEU A 99 -1.66 17.78 11.80
CA LEU A 99 -0.86 18.20 10.65
C LEU A 99 -1.59 19.26 9.81
N GLY A 100 -2.86 19.02 9.48
CA GLY A 100 -3.64 19.98 8.73
C GLY A 100 -3.86 21.29 9.48
N GLY A 101 -4.10 21.22 10.78
CA GLY A 101 -4.22 22.42 11.63
C GLY A 101 -2.90 23.18 11.82
N TRP A 102 -1.75 22.55 11.58
CA TRP A 102 -0.46 23.21 11.52
C TRP A 102 -0.20 23.85 10.15
N MET A 103 -0.60 23.17 9.07
CA MET A 103 -0.45 23.67 7.69
C MET A 103 -1.42 24.81 7.36
N LEU A 104 -2.60 24.83 8.00
CA LEU A 104 -3.66 25.80 7.77
C LEU A 104 -4.05 26.50 9.10
N PRO A 105 -3.15 27.34 9.66
CA PRO A 105 -3.36 27.98 10.96
C PRO A 105 -4.47 29.03 10.93
N ASP A 106 -4.58 29.80 9.83
CA ASP A 106 -5.60 30.85 9.67
C ASP A 106 -7.01 30.27 9.61
N LEU A 107 -7.13 29.01 9.21
CA LEU A 107 -8.41 28.31 9.14
C LEU A 107 -8.99 27.94 10.51
N LYS A 108 -8.20 28.05 11.58
CA LYS A 108 -8.68 27.90 12.96
C LYS A 108 -9.33 29.18 13.48
N MET A 109 -9.05 30.33 12.86
CA MET A 109 -9.48 31.65 13.34
C MET A 109 -10.94 31.98 12.95
N TYR A 110 -11.46 31.39 11.87
CA TYR A 110 -12.86 31.60 11.47
C TYR A 110 -13.78 30.61 12.21
N GLU A 111 -14.38 31.05 13.31
CA GLU A 111 -15.37 30.24 14.05
C GLU A 111 -16.75 30.27 13.39
N HIS A 112 -16.85 29.81 12.15
CA HIS A 112 -18.12 29.47 11.53
C HIS A 112 -18.18 27.94 11.39
N TRP A 113 -18.88 27.38 12.37
CA TRP A 113 -19.10 25.99 12.75
C TRP A 113 -19.32 24.97 11.59
N LEU A 114 -18.98 23.70 11.86
CA LEU A 114 -19.23 22.47 11.05
C LEU A 114 -18.61 22.37 9.65
N ALA A 115 -18.63 23.42 8.82
CA ALA A 115 -18.10 23.36 7.45
C ALA A 115 -16.56 23.27 7.41
N ASN A 116 -15.91 23.76 8.47
CA ASN A 116 -14.46 23.94 8.51
C ASN A 116 -13.68 22.90 9.33
N LEU A 117 -14.35 22.01 10.09
CA LEU A 117 -13.66 20.87 10.73
C LEU A 117 -13.05 19.93 9.68
N GLY A 118 -13.69 19.85 8.50
CA GLY A 118 -13.26 18.98 7.41
C GLY A 118 -12.01 19.46 6.70
N ALA A 119 -11.81 20.78 6.52
CA ALA A 119 -10.73 21.31 5.68
C ALA A 119 -9.31 20.93 6.18
N PRO A 120 -8.89 21.23 7.43
CA PRO A 120 -7.57 20.84 7.91
C PRO A 120 -7.48 19.30 7.99
N PHE A 121 -8.55 18.61 8.38
CA PHE A 121 -8.56 17.15 8.40
C PHE A 121 -8.28 16.53 7.01
N VAL A 122 -8.97 17.00 5.97
CA VAL A 122 -8.80 16.54 4.58
C VAL A 122 -7.40 16.86 4.08
N VAL A 123 -6.88 18.07 4.34
CA VAL A 123 -5.51 18.42 3.94
C VAL A 123 -4.49 17.54 4.64
N GLY A 124 -4.62 17.33 5.95
CA GLY A 124 -3.72 16.46 6.70
C GLY A 124 -3.78 15.01 6.22
N LEU A 125 -4.99 14.50 5.94
CA LEU A 125 -5.20 13.14 5.46
C LEU A 125 -4.62 12.95 4.05
N LEU A 126 -4.84 13.90 3.14
CA LEU A 126 -4.23 13.91 1.80
C LEU A 126 -2.70 14.00 1.89
N THR A 127 -2.17 14.80 2.80
CA THR A 127 -0.73 14.90 3.04
C THR A 127 -0.16 13.55 3.47
N ILE A 128 -0.78 12.89 4.45
CA ILE A 128 -0.38 11.55 4.89
C ILE A 128 -0.49 10.54 3.74
N ALA A 129 -1.55 10.60 2.94
CA ALA A 129 -1.78 9.71 1.80
C ALA A 129 -0.65 9.84 0.75
N ILE A 130 -0.30 11.08 0.38
CA ILE A 130 0.77 11.37 -0.59
C ILE A 130 2.13 10.94 -0.04
N VAL A 131 2.46 11.34 1.19
CA VAL A 131 3.75 11.00 1.82
C VAL A 131 3.91 9.49 1.95
N SER A 132 2.88 8.79 2.44
CA SER A 132 2.90 7.34 2.58
C SER A 132 3.00 6.63 1.23
N SER A 133 2.32 7.13 0.20
CA SER A 133 2.39 6.60 -1.17
C SER A 133 3.81 6.71 -1.74
N LEU A 134 4.45 7.87 -1.61
CA LEU A 134 5.83 8.09 -2.05
C LEU A 134 6.80 7.23 -1.26
N LEU A 135 6.70 7.20 0.07
CA LEU A 135 7.54 6.38 0.94
C LEU A 135 7.38 4.89 0.64
N GLY A 136 6.16 4.42 0.39
CA GLY A 136 5.90 3.04 -0.02
C GLY A 136 6.57 2.70 -1.35
N TYR A 137 6.43 3.57 -2.35
CA TYR A 137 7.05 3.39 -3.66
C TYR A 137 8.58 3.31 -3.58
N PHE A 138 9.21 4.34 -2.99
CA PHE A 138 10.66 4.41 -2.87
C PHE A 138 11.22 3.38 -1.90
N GLY A 139 10.53 3.13 -0.78
CA GLY A 139 10.90 2.13 0.22
C GLY A 139 10.96 0.73 -0.37
N LEU A 140 9.96 0.34 -1.17
CA LEU A 140 9.99 -0.96 -1.85
C LEU A 140 11.13 -1.04 -2.88
N HIS A 141 11.38 0.05 -3.61
CA HIS A 141 12.46 0.10 -4.59
C HIS A 141 13.84 0.00 -3.93
N ALA A 142 14.05 0.69 -2.81
CA ALA A 142 15.26 0.66 -1.99
C ALA A 142 15.44 -0.70 -1.32
N ALA A 143 14.39 -1.26 -0.70
CA ALA A 143 14.42 -2.58 -0.09
C ALA A 143 14.80 -3.67 -1.11
N TRP A 144 14.32 -3.53 -2.34
CA TRP A 144 14.71 -4.45 -3.40
C TRP A 144 16.19 -4.28 -3.78
N LYS A 145 16.65 -3.06 -4.05
CA LYS A 145 18.08 -2.82 -4.36
C LYS A 145 18.99 -3.35 -3.25
N GLY A 146 18.67 -3.04 -1.99
CA GLY A 146 19.39 -3.52 -0.81
C GLY A 146 19.40 -5.05 -0.73
N SER A 147 18.25 -5.70 -0.88
CA SER A 147 18.15 -7.17 -0.86
C SER A 147 19.00 -7.85 -1.93
N VAL A 148 19.10 -7.26 -3.13
CA VAL A 148 19.97 -7.79 -4.20
C VAL A 148 21.44 -7.64 -3.81
N VAL A 149 21.86 -6.45 -3.38
CA VAL A 149 23.25 -6.19 -2.98
C VAL A 149 23.67 -7.05 -1.79
N LEU A 150 22.81 -7.16 -0.77
CA LEU A 150 23.05 -8.00 0.41
C LEU A 150 23.17 -9.48 0.03
N ARG A 151 22.33 -9.98 -0.89
CA ARG A 151 22.44 -11.36 -1.40
C ARG A 151 23.71 -11.59 -2.20
N TRP A 152 24.16 -10.61 -2.98
CA TRP A 152 25.45 -10.68 -3.68
C TRP A 152 26.62 -10.70 -2.70
N ARG A 153 26.61 -9.83 -1.68
CA ARG A 153 27.65 -9.80 -0.62
C ARG A 153 27.66 -11.08 0.22
N ALA A 154 26.50 -11.63 0.56
CA ALA A 154 26.39 -12.90 1.29
C ALA A 154 26.95 -14.09 0.48
N ARG A 155 26.76 -14.09 -0.85
CA ARG A 155 27.34 -15.11 -1.74
C ARG A 155 28.86 -15.01 -1.83
N GLN A 156 29.44 -13.81 -1.80
CA GLN A 156 30.90 -13.65 -1.82
C GLN A 156 31.55 -14.06 -0.49
N ARG A 157 30.91 -13.74 0.65
CA ARG A 157 31.36 -14.21 1.98
C ARG A 157 31.40 -15.73 2.08
N ASN A 158 30.40 -16.44 1.54
CA ASN A 158 30.41 -17.90 1.52
C ASN A 158 31.48 -18.50 0.60
N LYS A 159 31.89 -17.80 -0.48
CA LYS A 159 32.99 -18.28 -1.33
C LYS A 159 34.35 -18.15 -0.66
N GLN A 160 34.58 -17.08 0.11
CA GLN A 160 35.82 -16.89 0.86
C GLN A 160 35.97 -17.89 2.02
N ALA A 161 34.90 -18.15 2.78
CA ALA A 161 34.92 -19.10 3.89
C ALA A 161 35.21 -20.56 3.44
N SER A 162 34.80 -20.95 2.24
CA SER A 162 35.12 -22.29 1.68
C SER A 162 36.55 -22.44 1.17
N CYS A 163 37.30 -21.36 0.93
CA CYS A 163 38.72 -21.42 0.56
C CYS A 163 39.64 -21.46 1.79
N GLU A 164 39.20 -21.02 2.96
CA GLU A 164 39.98 -21.08 4.21
C GLU A 164 39.93 -22.47 4.89
N THR A 165 39.11 -23.40 4.39
CA THR A 165 38.93 -24.75 4.98
C THR A 165 39.59 -25.89 4.18
N MET A 166 40.33 -25.56 3.10
CA MET A 166 41.15 -26.51 2.32
C MET A 166 42.63 -26.23 2.56
#